data_AF-A0A2S7U3V2-F1
#
_entry.id   AF-A0A2S7U3V2-F1
#
_cell.length_a   1.000
_cell.length_b   1.000
_cell.length_c   1.000
_cell.angle_alpha   90.00
_cell.angle_beta   90.00
_cell.angle_gamma   90.00
#
_symmetry.space_group_name_H-M   'P 1'
#
loop_
_entity.id
_entity.type
_entity.pdbx_description
1 polymer ?
#
loop_
_entity_poly.entity_id
_entity_poly.type
_entity_poly.pdbx_seq_one_letter_code
_entity_poly.pdbx_strand_id
1 'polypeptide(L)'
;MKPPDKEFVYQLTDWQNRLFGYLVTSLGNVHDAHDVLQETNLVLWRKMDDFTPGSNFGAWARKCAYFQALAFLRERKRDRHLFDDDLLAQFAEE
;
A
#
# COMPACT_ATOMS: atom_id res chain seq x y z
N MET A 1 15.57 14.77 9.20
CA MET A 1 14.14 14.48 9.45
C MET A 1 13.87 14.72 10.92
N LYS A 2 12.84 15.49 11.27
CA LYS A 2 12.48 15.71 12.68
C LYS A 2 11.97 14.37 13.25
N PRO A 3 12.30 14.00 14.51
CA PRO A 3 11.71 12.81 15.11
C PRO A 3 10.18 12.94 15.12
N PRO A 4 9.45 11.85 14.88
CA PRO A 4 7.98 11.88 14.90
C PRO A 4 7.47 12.25 16.27
N ASP A 5 6.42 13.07 16.26
CA ASP A 5 5.66 13.33 17.48
C ASP A 5 5.03 12.02 17.98
N LYS A 6 4.93 11.88 19.30
CA LYS A 6 4.35 10.69 19.96
C LYS A 6 2.93 10.45 19.48
N GLU A 7 2.17 11.53 19.28
CA GLU A 7 0.79 11.46 18.79
C GLU A 7 0.71 10.86 17.38
N PHE A 8 1.66 11.20 16.51
CA PHE A 8 1.73 10.60 15.18
C PHE A 8 2.01 9.09 15.27
N VAL A 9 2.96 8.70 16.13
CA VAL A 9 3.29 7.28 16.33
C VAL A 9 2.09 6.51 16.89
N TYR A 10 1.35 7.07 17.85
CA TYR A 10 0.14 6.44 18.38
C TYR A 10 -0.96 6.28 17.32
N GLN A 11 -1.21 7.31 16.52
CA GLN A 11 -2.19 7.20 15.44
C GLN A 11 -1.74 6.18 14.37
N LEU A 12 -0.45 6.17 14.02
CA LEU A 12 0.10 5.20 13.07
C LEU A 12 -0.10 3.77 13.57
N THR A 13 0.17 3.48 14.84
CA THR A 13 0.01 2.14 15.41
C THR A 13 -1.45 1.74 15.61
N ASP A 14 -2.32 2.66 16.07
CA ASP A 14 -3.76 2.40 16.28
C ASP A 14 -4.50 2.06 14.97
N TRP A 15 -4.06 2.63 13.85
CA TRP A 15 -4.68 2.40 12.55
C TRP A 15 -4.18 1.16 11.80
N GLN A 16 -3.14 0.45 12.28
CA GLN A 16 -2.55 -0.68 11.55
C GLN A 16 -3.57 -1.76 11.18
N ASN A 17 -4.33 -2.26 12.15
CA ASN A 17 -5.32 -3.32 11.91
C ASN A 17 -6.44 -2.88 10.97
N ARG A 18 -6.86 -1.60 11.05
CA ARG A 18 -7.91 -1.05 10.20
C ARG A 18 -7.46 -0.84 8.76
N LEU A 19 -6.20 -0.42 8.56
CA LEU A 19 -5.59 -0.32 7.23
C LEU A 19 -5.34 -1.70 6.63
N PHE A 20 -4.85 -2.63 7.44
CA PHE A 20 -4.65 -4.01 7.02
C PHE A 20 -5.96 -4.65 6.53
N GLY A 21 -7.03 -4.58 7.33
CA GLY A 21 -8.34 -5.10 6.93
C GLY A 21 -8.87 -4.45 5.65
N TYR A 22 -8.71 -3.14 5.51
CA TYR A 22 -9.05 -2.41 4.28
C TYR A 22 -8.28 -2.93 3.05
N LEU A 23 -6.97 -3.16 3.19
CA LEU A 23 -6.12 -3.67 2.11
C LEU A 23 -6.41 -5.13 1.78
N VAL A 24 -6.69 -5.98 2.77
CA VAL A 24 -7.12 -7.37 2.55
C VAL A 24 -8.39 -7.40 1.72
N THR A 25 -9.39 -6.58 2.06
CA THR A 25 -10.63 -6.48 1.26
C THR A 25 -10.38 -5.91 -0.14
N SER A 26 -9.43 -4.98 -0.29
CA SER A 26 -9.14 -4.34 -1.58
C SER A 26 -8.33 -5.20 -2.53
N LEU A 27 -7.43 -6.05 -2.02
CA LEU A 27 -6.47 -6.84 -2.81
C LEU A 27 -6.86 -8.31 -2.94
N GLY A 28 -7.68 -8.83 -2.01
CA GLY A 28 -8.13 -10.22 -1.99
C GLY A 28 -7.03 -11.23 -1.62
N ASN A 29 -5.86 -10.76 -1.21
CA ASN A 29 -4.72 -11.59 -0.81
C ASN A 29 -4.07 -10.99 0.45
N VAL A 30 -3.84 -11.84 1.45
CA VAL A 30 -3.30 -11.44 2.77
C VAL A 30 -1.83 -11.05 2.70
N HIS A 31 -1.03 -11.73 1.88
CA HIS A 31 0.39 -11.43 1.70
C HIS A 31 0.56 -10.11 0.95
N ASP A 32 -0.15 -9.93 -0.18
CA ASP A 32 -0.16 -8.67 -0.93
C ASP A 32 -0.58 -7.49 -0.02
N ALA A 33 -1.59 -7.70 0.83
CA ALA A 33 -2.06 -6.68 1.77
C ALA A 33 -1.02 -6.31 2.82
N HIS A 34 -0.22 -7.27 3.27
CA HIS A 34 0.86 -7.01 4.22
C HIS A 34 1.98 -6.18 3.57
N ASP A 35 2.37 -6.52 2.34
CA ASP A 35 3.41 -5.80 1.59
C ASP A 35 2.97 -4.37 1.29
N VAL A 36 1.74 -4.21 0.79
CA VAL A 36 1.17 -2.88 0.53
C VAL A 36 1.01 -2.06 1.82
N LEU A 37 0.72 -2.70 2.95
CA LEU A 37 0.67 -2.02 4.25
C LEU A 37 2.06 -1.50 4.68
N GLN A 38 3.11 -2.28 4.46
CA GLN A 38 4.48 -1.83 4.75
C GLN A 38 4.85 -0.60 3.90
N GLU A 39 4.62 -0.65 2.59
CA GLU A 39 4.86 0.50 1.71
C GLU A 39 4.00 1.71 2.11
N THR A 40 2.75 1.47 2.52
CA THR A 40 1.89 2.52 3.06
C THR A 40 2.52 3.15 4.30
N ASN A 41 3.03 2.37 5.25
CA ASN A 41 3.70 2.88 6.45
C ASN A 41 4.94 3.71 6.10
N LEU A 42 5.75 3.28 5.13
CA LEU A 42 6.89 4.06 4.64
C LEU A 42 6.45 5.40 4.03
N VAL A 43 5.36 5.42 3.28
CA VAL A 43 4.81 6.66 2.71
C VAL A 43 4.27 7.59 3.79
N LEU A 44 3.53 7.06 4.77
CA LEU A 44 3.04 7.85 5.90
C LEU A 44 4.20 8.46 6.67
N TRP A 45 5.25 7.68 6.91
CA TRP A 45 6.46 8.16 7.58
C TRP A 45 7.15 9.27 6.78
N ARG A 46 7.35 9.08 5.46
CA ARG A 46 7.98 10.09 4.59
C ARG A 46 7.16 11.38 4.48
N LYS A 47 5.83 11.29 4.61
CA LYS A 47 4.89 12.41 4.52
C LYS A 47 4.39 12.91 5.87
N MET A 48 5.04 12.53 6.96
CA MET A 48 4.60 12.92 8.31
C MET A 48 4.53 14.44 8.49
N ASP A 49 5.43 15.18 7.84
CA ASP A 49 5.48 16.65 7.91
C ASP A 49 4.34 17.31 7.10
N ASP A 50 3.71 16.57 6.18
CA ASP A 50 2.55 17.04 5.41
C ASP A 50 1.22 16.84 6.17
N PHE A 51 1.22 16.02 7.23
CA PHE A 51 0.03 15.76 8.01
C PHE A 51 -0.26 16.94 8.95
N THR A 52 -1.50 17.43 8.94
CA THR A 52 -1.96 18.47 9.87
C THR A 52 -2.38 17.83 11.20
N PRO A 53 -1.68 18.09 12.33
CA PRO A 53 -2.05 17.55 13.63
C PRO A 53 -3.48 17.95 14.04
N GLY A 54 -4.21 17.03 14.66
CA GLY A 54 -5.61 17.23 15.04
C GLY A 54 -6.63 17.03 13.89
N SER A 55 -6.17 16.88 12.65
CA SER A 55 -7.04 16.44 11.54
C SER A 55 -7.27 14.91 11.56
N ASN A 56 -8.13 14.40 10.68
CA ASN A 56 -8.48 12.97 10.66
C ASN A 56 -7.36 12.12 10.04
N PHE A 57 -6.50 11.55 10.89
CA PHE A 57 -5.41 10.67 10.47
C PHE A 57 -5.90 9.43 9.72
N GLY A 58 -6.99 8.80 10.15
CA GLY A 58 -7.53 7.62 9.48
C GLY A 58 -7.93 7.87 8.03
N ALA A 59 -8.54 9.02 7.74
CA ALA A 59 -8.89 9.42 6.38
C ALA A 59 -7.65 9.67 5.52
N TRP A 60 -6.64 10.36 6.08
CA TRP A 60 -5.36 10.60 5.40
C TRP A 60 -4.59 9.31 5.13
N ALA A 61 -4.53 8.41 6.12
CA ALA A 61 -3.83 7.15 6.03
C ALA A 61 -4.49 6.19 5.03
N ARG A 62 -5.83 6.09 5.04
CA ARG A 62 -6.57 5.32 4.04
C ARG A 62 -6.37 5.85 2.63
N LYS A 63 -6.28 7.17 2.45
CA LYS A 63 -5.97 7.76 1.13
C LYS A 63 -4.59 7.33 0.63
N CYS A 64 -3.59 7.29 1.51
CA CYS A 64 -2.26 6.77 1.17
C CYS A 64 -2.34 5.27 0.80
N ALA A 65 -3.01 4.46 1.63
CA ALA A 65 -3.19 3.03 1.39
C ALA A 65 -3.89 2.74 0.06
N TYR A 66 -4.92 3.52 -0.28
CA TYR A 66 -5.63 3.42 -1.57
C TYR A 66 -4.68 3.59 -2.76
N PHE A 67 -3.83 4.61 -2.73
CA PHE A 67 -2.88 4.83 -3.83
C PHE A 67 -1.78 3.76 -3.89
N GLN A 68 -1.33 3.24 -2.74
CA GLN A 68 -0.39 2.10 -2.73
C GLN A 68 -1.03 0.83 -3.30
N ALA A 69 -2.28 0.53 -2.95
CA ALA A 69 -3.03 -0.58 -3.52
C ALA A 69 -3.21 -0.43 -5.05
N LEU A 70 -3.54 0.78 -5.53
CA LEU A 70 -3.63 1.03 -6.97
C LEU A 70 -2.30 0.86 -7.69
N ALA A 71 -1.19 1.32 -7.10
CA ALA A 71 0.14 1.14 -7.66
C ALA A 71 0.50 -0.35 -7.76
N PHE A 72 0.28 -1.10 -6.68
CA PHE A 72 0.49 -2.55 -6.62
C PHE A 72 -0.32 -3.29 -7.69
N LEU A 73 -1.61 -2.98 -7.83
CA LEU A 73 -2.47 -3.63 -8.83
C LEU A 73 -2.04 -3.33 -10.27
N ARG A 74 -1.51 -2.13 -10.54
CA ARG A 74 -0.97 -1.75 -11.86
C ARG A 74 0.29 -2.53 -12.19
N GLU A 75 1.21 -2.65 -11.22
CA GLU A 75 2.43 -3.43 -11.36
C GLU A 75 2.13 -4.91 -11.59
N ARG A 76 1.27 -5.51 -10.74
CA ARG A 76 0.84 -6.90 -10.90
C ARG A 76 0.18 -7.19 -12.25
N LYS A 77 -0.60 -6.23 -12.78
CA LYS A 77 -1.21 -6.36 -14.11
C LYS A 77 -0.14 -6.33 -15.21
N ARG A 78 0.84 -5.43 -15.12
CA ARG A 78 1.95 -5.35 -16.09
C ARG A 78 2.78 -6.64 -16.10
N ASP A 79 3.11 -7.16 -14.92
CA ASP A 79 3.92 -8.38 -14.81
C ASP A 79 3.18 -9.57 -15.42
N ARG A 80 1.86 -9.70 -15.19
CA ARG A 80 1.04 -10.75 -15.82
C ARG A 80 1.07 -10.67 -17.36
N HIS A 81 1.07 -9.47 -17.94
CA HIS A 81 1.15 -9.33 -19.40
C HIS A 81 2.50 -9.80 -19.92
N LEU A 82 3.63 -9.40 -19.31
CA LEU A 82 4.96 -9.86 -19.73
C LEU A 82 5.08 -11.39 -19.77
N PHE A 83 4.50 -12.09 -18.79
CA PHE A 83 4.48 -13.54 -18.80
C PHE A 83 3.59 -14.14 -19.91
N ASP A 84 2.45 -13.53 -20.23
CA ASP A 84 1.55 -14.04 -21.29
C ASP A 84 2.25 -13.97 -22.65
N ASP A 85 2.92 -12.85 -22.94
CA ASP A 85 3.62 -12.60 -24.20
C ASP A 85 4.78 -13.61 -24.41
N ASP A 86 5.64 -13.76 -23.40
CA ASP A 86 6.81 -14.64 -23.46
C ASP A 86 6.44 -16.14 -23.40
N LEU A 87 5.41 -16.52 -22.63
CA LEU A 87 4.91 -17.90 -22.58
C LEU A 87 4.20 -18.29 -23.88
N LEU A 88 3.37 -17.41 -24.45
CA LEU A 88 2.71 -17.66 -25.73
C LEU A 88 3.74 -17.84 -26.87
N ALA A 89 4.84 -17.09 -26.84
CA ALA A 89 5.94 -17.27 -27.78
C ALA A 89 6.60 -18.66 -27.65
N GLN A 90 6.79 -19.17 -26.43
CA GLN A 90 7.33 -20.52 -26.22
C GLN A 90 6.41 -21.63 -26.70
N PHE A 91 5.08 -21.46 -26.59
CA PHE A 91 4.11 -22.45 -27.11
C PHE A 91 3.86 -22.34 -28.62
N ALA A 92 4.26 -21.25 -29.26
CA ALA A 92 4.09 -21.05 -30.71
C ALA A 92 5.21 -21.70 -31.55
N GLU A 93 6.28 -22.19 -30.92
CA GLU A 93 7.40 -22.88 -31.57
C GLU A 93 7.30 -24.44 -31.55
N GLU A 94 6.17 -25.01 -31.09
CA GLU A 94 5.86 -26.46 -31.24
C GLU A 94 4.96 -26.79 -32.44
#